data_AF-A0AA38GEY6-F1
#
_entry.id   AF-A0AA38GEY6-F1
#
_cell.length_a   1.000
_cell.length_b   1.000
_cell.length_c   1.000
_cell.angle_alpha   90.00
_cell.angle_beta   90.00
_cell.angle_gamma   90.00
#
_symmetry.space_group_name_H-M   'P 1'
#
loop_
_entity.id
_entity.type
_entity.pdbx_description
1 polymer ?
#
loop_
_entity_poly.entity_id
_entity_poly.type
_entity_poly.pdbx_seq_one_letter_code
_entity_poly.pdbx_strand_id
1 'polypeptide(L)' 'KLGAIRRFIPDLSFTIHPINNLLKKDYRIDWTEDCNEAFNAVKCFLLSPPTLMPPKLDRPLILYSRATDVS' A
#
# COMPACT_ATOMS: atom_id res chain seq x y z
N LYS A 1 -2.60 1.79 -8.23
CA LYS A 1 -1.24 1.18 -8.18
C LYS A 1 -0.54 1.60 -6.87
N LEU A 2 -0.37 0.69 -5.91
CA LEU A 2 0.24 0.95 -4.59
C LEU A 2 1.75 1.26 -4.62
N GLY A 3 2.39 1.19 -5.80
CA GLY A 3 3.84 1.32 -5.94
C GLY A 3 4.43 2.65 -5.44
N ALA A 4 3.66 3.75 -5.40
CA ALA A 4 4.15 5.03 -4.91
C ALA A 4 4.46 5.03 -3.41
N ILE A 5 3.66 4.29 -2.63
CA ILE A 5 3.72 4.25 -1.16
C ILE A 5 4.46 3.04 -0.62
N ARG A 6 4.89 2.11 -1.49
CA ARG A 6 5.61 0.88 -1.10
C ARG A 6 6.85 1.14 -0.24
N ARG A 7 7.52 2.27 -0.40
CA ARG A 7 8.71 2.64 0.38
C ARG A 7 8.40 2.93 1.87
N PHE A 8 7.14 3.16 2.22
CA PHE A 8 6.70 3.55 3.55
C PHE A 8 6.03 2.42 4.32
N ILE A 9 5.74 1.30 3.67
CA ILE A 9 5.10 0.14 4.30
C ILE A 9 6.12 -1.00 4.34
N PRO A 10 6.66 -1.35 5.52
CA PRO A 10 7.56 -2.48 5.66
C PRO A 10 6.84 -3.77 5.24
N ASP A 11 7.59 -4.69 4.63
CA ASP A 11 7.10 -6.02 4.24
C ASP A 11 5.80 -6.05 3.43
N LEU A 12 5.48 -4.96 2.72
CA LEU A 12 4.25 -4.81 1.95
C LEU A 12 3.98 -6.02 1.04
N SER A 13 5.02 -6.56 0.39
CA SER A 13 4.90 -7.72 -0.50
C SER A 13 4.37 -8.97 0.22
N PHE A 14 4.75 -9.17 1.49
CA PHE A 14 4.27 -10.28 2.31
C PHE A 14 2.84 -9.99 2.78
N THR A 15 2.58 -8.78 3.31
CA THR A 15 1.26 -8.39 3.81
C THR A 15 0.18 -8.49 2.74
N ILE A 16 0.45 -8.07 1.50
CA ILE A 16 -0.55 -8.10 0.42
C ILE A 16 -0.54 -9.40 -0.38
N HIS A 17 0.27 -10.40 0.00
CA HIS A 17 0.34 -11.66 -0.72
C HIS A 17 -1.04 -12.35 -0.91
N PRO A 18 -1.91 -12.42 0.12
CA PRO A 18 -3.26 -12.96 -0.05
C PRO A 18 -4.07 -12.21 -1.11
N ILE A 19 -3.99 -10.87 -1.09
CA ILE A 19 -4.69 -9.99 -2.05
C ILE A 19 -4.11 -10.16 -3.47
N ASN A 20 -2.79 -10.25 -3.60
CA ASN A 20 -2.13 -10.43 -4.89
C ASN A 20 -2.50 -11.75 -5.57
N ASN A 21 -2.81 -12.80 -4.79
CA ASN A 21 -3.28 -14.06 -5.34
C ASN A 21 -4.63 -13.92 -6.03
N LEU A 22 -5.52 -13.06 -5.53
CA LEU A 22 -6.81 -12.75 -6.16
C LEU A 22 -6.67 -12.03 -7.50
N LEU A 23 -5.53 -11.37 -7.75
CA LEU A 23 -5.25 -10.64 -8.99
C LEU A 23 -4.59 -11.50 -10.07
N LYS A 24 -4.30 -12.78 -9.78
CA LYS A 24 -3.73 -13.72 -10.76
C LYS A 24 -4.79 -14.08 -11.80
N LYS A 25 -4.36 -14.19 -13.06
CA LYS A 25 -5.21 -14.59 -14.17
C LYS A 25 -5.81 -15.98 -13.90
N ASP A 26 -7.10 -16.16 -14.23
CA ASP A 26 -7.84 -17.42 -14.12
C ASP A 26 -7.97 -17.96 -12.68
N TYR A 27 -7.75 -17.11 -11.66
CA TYR A 27 -7.97 -17.45 -10.25
C TYR A 27 -9.40 -17.14 -9.83
N ARG A 28 -9.99 -18.03 -9.01
CA ARG A 28 -11.31 -17.79 -8.42
C ARG A 28 -11.19 -16.69 -7.36
N ILE A 29 -11.87 -15.57 -7.57
CA ILE A 29 -11.85 -14.43 -6.65
C ILE A 29 -12.74 -14.76 -5.44
N ASP A 30 -12.19 -15.51 -4.49
CA ASP A 30 -12.81 -15.75 -3.20
C ASP A 30 -12.13 -14.86 -2.15
N TRP A 31 -12.85 -13.88 -1.62
CA TRP A 31 -12.33 -13.00 -0.57
C TRP A 31 -12.35 -13.72 0.78
N THR A 32 -11.18 -14.20 1.22
CA THR A 32 -11.02 -14.93 2.49
C THR A 32 -10.77 -14.00 3.66
N GLU A 33 -10.85 -14.53 4.89
CA GLU A 33 -10.47 -13.77 6.09
C GLU A 33 -9.02 -13.29 6.02
N ASP A 34 -8.08 -14.13 5.54
CA ASP A 34 -6.69 -13.71 5.31
C ASP A 34 -6.57 -12.49 4.37
N CYS A 35 -7.46 -12.38 3.37
CA CYS A 35 -7.50 -11.22 2.49
C CYS A 35 -8.02 -9.98 3.21
N ASN A 36 -9.01 -10.14 4.09
CA ASN A 36 -9.56 -9.08 4.92
C ASN A 36 -8.51 -8.57 5.93
N GLU A 37 -7.83 -9.49 6.63
CA GLU A 37 -6.74 -9.15 7.55
C GLU A 37 -5.59 -8.43 6.85
N ALA A 38 -5.14 -8.95 5.70
CA ALA A 38 -4.13 -8.30 4.86
C ALA A 38 -4.53 -6.87 4.47
N PHE A 39 -5.79 -6.67 4.09
CA PHE A 39 -6.30 -5.36 3.69
C PHE A 39 -6.38 -4.38 4.87
N ASN A 40 -6.84 -4.87 6.02
CA ASN A 40 -6.92 -4.07 7.25
C ASN A 40 -5.53 -3.74 7.79
N ALA A 41 -4.56 -4.64 7.69
CA ALA A 41 -3.17 -4.35 8.03
C ALA A 41 -2.61 -3.18 7.19
N VAL A 42 -2.84 -3.20 5.87
CA VAL A 42 -2.43 -2.07 5.00
C VAL A 42 -3.13 -0.78 5.40
N LYS A 43 -4.44 -0.81 5.70
CA LYS A 43 -5.15 0.37 6.23
C LYS A 43 -4.51 0.89 7.50
N CYS A 44 -4.23 0.02 8.47
CA CYS A 44 -3.58 0.39 9.73
C CYS A 44 -2.21 1.03 9.50
N PHE A 45 -1.40 0.53 8.57
CA PHE A 45 -0.12 1.15 8.22
C PHE A 45 -0.25 2.51 7.54
N LEU A 46 -1.33 2.73 6.77
CA LEU A 46 -1.58 4.02 6.14
C LEU A 46 -2.17 5.05 7.13
N LEU A 47 -2.94 4.58 8.10
CA LEU A 47 -3.55 5.40 9.15
C LEU A 47 -2.60 5.68 10.31
N SER A 48 -1.64 4.80 10.56
CA SER A 48 -0.55 4.98 11.51
C SER A 48 0.64 5.59 10.76
N PRO A 49 0.80 6.93 10.77
CA PRO A 49 1.90 7.54 10.05
C PRO A 49 3.21 6.92 10.56
N PRO A 50 4.07 6.34 9.68
CA PRO A 50 5.44 6.12 10.10
C PRO A 50 5.97 7.48 10.55
N THR A 51 6.75 7.54 11.61
CA THR A 51 7.40 8.77 12.07
C THR A 51 8.22 9.31 10.90
N LEU A 52 7.60 10.18 10.10
CA LEU A 52 8.21 10.78 8.94
C LEU A 52 9.36 11.59 9.52
N MET A 53 10.59 11.18 9.19
CA MET A 53 11.76 11.91 9.63
C MET A 53 11.54 13.38 9.27
N PRO A 54 11.83 14.32 10.20
CA PRO A 54 11.75 15.73 9.91
C PRO A 54 12.52 16.03 8.62
N PRO A 55 11.97 16.88 7.74
CA PRO A 55 12.65 17.25 6.52
C PRO A 55 14.00 17.89 6.87
N LYS A 56 15.07 17.42 6.23
CA LYS A 56 16.39 18.02 6.39
C LYS A 56 16.59 19.07 5.31
N LEU A 57 17.02 20.27 5.70
CA LEU A 57 17.21 21.43 4.81
C LEU A 57 18.19 21.16 3.65
N ASP A 58 19.10 20.19 3.82
CA ASP A 58 20.11 19.78 2.85
C ASP A 58 19.61 18.71 1.86
N ARG A 59 18.36 18.24 1.98
CA ARG A 59 17.80 17.18 1.13
C ARG A 59 16.58 17.67 0.34
N PRO A 60 16.48 17.32 -0.96
CA PRO A 60 15.32 17.69 -1.76
C PRO A 60 14.06 16.97 -1.27
N LEU A 61 12.96 17.73 -1.18
CA LEU A 61 11.63 17.18 -0.94
C LEU A 61 11.03 16.67 -2.25
N ILE A 62 10.38 15.51 -2.20
CA ILE A 62 9.77 14.87 -3.37
C ILE A 62 8.27 14.76 -3.15
N LEU A 63 7.48 15.42 -4.01
CA LEU A 63 6.02 15.36 -4.01
C LEU A 63 5.51 14.34 -5.05
N TYR A 64 4.64 13.43 -4.63
CA TYR A 64 3.94 12.50 -5.52
C TYR A 64 2.50 12.96 -5.69
N SER A 65 2.12 13.38 -6.91
CA SER A 65 0.75 13.78 -7.25
C SER A 65 0.24 13.00 -8.47
N ARG A 66 -1.04 12.65 -8.47
CA ARG A 66 -1.75 12.05 -9.60
C ARG A 66 -3.18 12.54 -9.59
N ALA A 67 -3.63 13.12 -10.70
CA ALA A 67 -5.04 13.40 -10.95
C ALA A 67 -5.66 12.27 -11.76
N THR A 68 -6.91 11.94 -11.48
CA THR A 68 -7.74 10.99 -12.25
C THR A 68 -9.12 11.60 -12.43
N ASP A 69 -9.73 11.40 -13.60
CA ASP A 69 -11.12 11.79 -13.80
C ASP A 69 -12.03 10.98 -12.87
N VAL A 70 -13.06 11.65 -12.36
CA VAL A 70 -14.10 11.01 -11.55
C VAL A 70 -15.28 10.74 -12.50
N SER A 71 -15.28 9.56 -13.10
CA SER A 71 -16.36 9.07 -13.95
C SER A 71 -17.33 8.19 -13.16
#